data_AF-A0AAD7CGD5-F1
#
_entry.id   AF-A0AAD7CGD5-F1
#
_cell.length_a   1.000
_cell.length_b   1.000
_cell.length_c   1.000
_cell.angle_alpha   90.00
_cell.angle_beta   90.00
_cell.angle_gamma   90.00
#
_symmetry.space_group_name_H-M   'P 1'
#
loop_
_entity.id
_entity.type
_entity.pdbx_description
1 polymer ?
#
loop_
_entity_poly.entity_id
_entity_poly.type
_entity_poly.pdbx_seq_one_letter_code
_entity_poly.pdbx_strand_id
1 'polypeptide(L)'
;MDSATTASSDDGHDPLSSSSSPNYSNLTTPSGVPSAQALIRNLKSTLGTLDDTLGELHGQTVQIALLGGDSEHQAARDIDNSIRRQLIDQDQRQKQGIQEIQAILDDILHREVVEMLKKQAEDDIAREIEDLVAKQVAICLETHIPPNLQEEIAGQQKELEEVQRHLHNSESRRSNGALRSNHEDDGLQVIYKTDGSVPDNFPSNLKALFSMDAATSRALMVEYELRDVSDSKERNLNRLLQFLGVKYQMVRDGGTTQRVGCV
;
A
#
# COMPACT_ATOMS: atom_id res chain seq x y z
N MET A 1 -68.32 11.40 19.15
CA MET A 1 -67.66 12.30 20.11
C MET A 1 -66.20 11.93 20.10
N ASP A 2 -65.29 12.61 19.45
CA ASP A 2 -65.28 13.77 18.56
C ASP A 2 -64.02 13.56 17.71
N SER A 3 -64.10 13.64 16.38
CA SER A 3 -63.87 14.87 15.61
C SER A 3 -62.45 15.42 15.83
N ALA A 4 -61.64 15.82 14.86
CA ALA A 4 -61.64 15.87 13.40
C ALA A 4 -60.36 16.69 13.05
N THR A 5 -59.89 16.63 11.78
CA THR A 5 -59.52 17.84 10.99
C THR A 5 -58.21 18.58 11.41
N THR A 6 -57.22 18.95 10.58
CA THR A 6 -57.04 19.23 9.14
C THR A 6 -55.54 19.55 8.92
N ALA A 7 -54.89 19.14 7.84
CA ALA A 7 -54.71 19.81 6.54
C ALA A 7 -53.78 21.05 6.52
N SER A 8 -52.72 20.96 5.71
CA SER A 8 -52.06 22.00 4.88
C SER A 8 -50.89 21.30 4.18
N SER A 9 -50.88 21.07 2.86
CA SER A 9 -50.79 22.03 1.75
C SER A 9 -49.65 23.01 1.93
N ASP A 10 -48.51 22.79 1.25
CA ASP A 10 -47.81 23.90 0.62
C ASP A 10 -46.84 23.46 -0.50
N ASP A 11 -46.74 24.36 -1.47
CA ASP A 11 -45.89 24.54 -2.65
C ASP A 11 -44.60 23.70 -2.78
N GLY A 12 -44.20 23.21 -3.96
CA GLY A 12 -44.09 23.96 -5.21
C GLY A 12 -42.63 24.35 -5.42
N HIS A 13 -41.94 23.68 -6.35
CA HIS A 13 -40.87 24.22 -7.23
C HIS A 13 -40.03 23.09 -7.84
N ASP A 14 -40.14 22.92 -9.16
CA ASP A 14 -39.03 22.46 -10.00
C ASP A 14 -37.92 23.52 -10.00
N PRO A 15 -36.64 23.09 -10.06
CA PRO A 15 -35.84 23.56 -11.17
C PRO A 15 -34.98 22.48 -11.85
N LEU A 16 -34.80 22.71 -13.14
CA LEU A 16 -33.96 22.02 -14.10
C LEU A 16 -32.47 21.96 -13.70
N SER A 17 -31.82 20.91 -14.24
CA SER A 17 -30.42 20.85 -14.68
C SER A 17 -29.32 20.88 -13.62
N SER A 18 -28.54 19.80 -13.56
CA SER A 18 -27.06 19.86 -13.62
C SER A 18 -26.45 18.47 -13.86
N SER A 19 -25.95 18.29 -15.06
CA SER A 19 -25.04 17.22 -15.47
C SER A 19 -23.83 17.14 -14.53
N SER A 20 -23.74 16.06 -13.75
CA SER A 20 -22.56 15.77 -12.93
C SER A 20 -21.65 14.82 -13.71
N SER A 21 -20.61 15.38 -14.31
CA SER A 21 -19.49 14.65 -14.88
C SER A 21 -18.76 13.86 -13.79
N PRO A 22 -18.41 12.58 -13.99
CA PRO A 22 -17.51 11.88 -13.08
C PRO A 22 -16.10 12.46 -13.22
N ASN A 23 -15.60 12.92 -12.09
CA ASN A 23 -14.28 13.50 -11.88
C ASN A 23 -13.23 12.36 -11.84
N TYR A 24 -12.64 12.02 -12.97
CA TYR A 24 -11.50 11.10 -13.05
C TYR A 24 -10.19 11.86 -12.76
N SER A 25 -9.96 12.16 -11.49
CA SER A 25 -8.68 12.69 -11.01
C SER A 25 -8.08 11.68 -10.04
N ASN A 26 -7.41 10.65 -10.56
CA ASN A 26 -6.34 9.89 -9.91
C ASN A 26 -5.84 8.80 -10.87
N LEU A 27 -5.03 9.20 -11.85
CA LEU A 27 -4.14 8.27 -12.53
C LEU A 27 -2.70 8.67 -12.16
N THR A 28 -2.25 8.06 -11.07
CA THR A 28 -0.86 7.98 -10.64
C THR A 28 -0.02 7.57 -11.85
N THR A 29 0.87 8.46 -12.27
CA THR A 29 1.80 8.26 -13.38
C THR A 29 2.84 7.21 -13.01
N PRO A 30 2.90 6.05 -13.69
CA PRO A 30 4.03 5.17 -13.56
C PRO A 30 5.23 5.77 -14.32
N SER A 31 6.39 5.65 -13.70
CA SER A 31 7.74 5.87 -14.21
C SER A 31 7.94 5.32 -15.65
N GLY A 32 7.59 6.11 -16.67
CA GLY A 32 7.71 5.72 -18.09
C GLY A 32 8.03 6.88 -19.05
N VAL A 33 8.13 8.11 -18.53
CA VAL A 33 8.37 9.33 -19.32
C VAL A 33 9.69 9.34 -20.12
N PRO A 34 10.83 8.78 -19.65
CA PRO A 34 12.03 8.73 -20.50
C PRO A 34 11.88 7.75 -21.67
N SER A 35 11.09 6.68 -21.51
CA SER A 35 10.81 5.71 -22.58
C SER A 35 9.91 6.30 -23.66
N ALA A 36 8.83 7.00 -23.26
CA ALA A 36 7.93 7.66 -24.20
C ALA A 36 8.64 8.79 -24.99
N GLN A 37 9.52 9.57 -24.34
CA GLN A 37 10.31 10.60 -25.03
C GLN A 37 11.35 10.00 -26.00
N ALA A 38 11.96 8.87 -25.66
CA ALA A 38 12.85 8.15 -26.58
C ALA A 38 12.08 7.61 -27.80
N LEU A 39 10.87 7.09 -27.58
CA LEU A 39 9.99 6.58 -28.64
C LEU A 39 9.48 7.70 -29.56
N ILE A 40 9.11 8.86 -29.01
CA ILE A 40 8.75 10.05 -29.80
C ILE A 40 9.94 10.57 -30.60
N ARG A 41 11.16 10.57 -30.02
CA ARG A 41 12.37 11.00 -30.74
C ARG A 41 12.73 10.03 -31.87
N ASN A 42 12.56 8.72 -31.66
CA ASN A 42 12.69 7.72 -32.71
C ASN A 42 11.61 7.88 -33.79
N LEU A 43 10.34 8.06 -33.42
CA LEU A 43 9.25 8.28 -34.37
C LEU A 43 9.47 9.55 -35.20
N LYS A 44 9.99 10.61 -34.58
CA LYS A 44 10.33 11.86 -35.27
C LYS A 44 11.52 11.69 -36.21
N SER A 45 12.52 10.90 -35.81
CA SER A 45 13.63 10.53 -36.70
C SER A 45 13.15 9.70 -37.88
N THR A 46 12.27 8.72 -37.65
CA THR A 46 11.70 7.92 -38.74
C THR A 46 10.81 8.76 -39.64
N LEU A 47 10.06 9.73 -39.11
CA LEU A 47 9.29 10.67 -39.91
C LEU A 47 10.19 11.55 -40.78
N GLY A 48 11.30 12.04 -40.22
CA GLY A 48 12.29 12.82 -40.96
C GLY A 48 12.92 12.01 -42.09
N THR A 49 13.31 10.76 -41.84
CA THR A 49 13.81 9.89 -42.91
C THR A 49 12.74 9.58 -43.95
N LEU A 50 11.46 9.46 -43.54
CA LEU A 50 10.37 9.20 -44.47
C LEU A 50 10.09 10.44 -45.34
N ASP A 51 10.19 11.63 -44.77
CA ASP A 51 10.09 12.92 -45.48
C ASP A 51 11.27 13.12 -46.45
N ASP A 52 12.49 12.77 -46.04
CA ASP A 52 13.67 12.76 -46.91
C ASP A 52 13.50 11.78 -48.06
N THR A 53 13.02 10.55 -47.79
CA THR A 53 12.74 9.57 -48.87
C THR A 53 11.61 10.02 -49.77
N LEU A 54 10.58 10.70 -49.26
CA LEU A 54 9.50 11.28 -50.05
C LEU A 54 10.00 12.42 -50.94
N GLY A 55 10.88 13.27 -50.40
CA GLY A 55 11.54 14.35 -51.13
C GLY A 55 12.45 13.82 -52.25
N GLU A 56 13.21 12.76 -51.98
CA GLU A 56 14.08 12.12 -52.97
C GLU A 56 13.26 11.41 -54.06
N LEU A 57 12.18 10.73 -53.69
CA LEU A 57 11.24 10.07 -54.62
C LEU A 57 10.48 11.12 -55.45
N HIS A 58 10.12 12.26 -54.86
CA HIS A 58 9.56 13.39 -55.59
C HIS A 58 10.56 14.00 -56.58
N GLY A 59 11.82 14.16 -56.17
CA GLY A 59 12.90 14.62 -57.05
C GLY A 59 13.16 13.67 -58.22
N GLN A 60 13.14 12.36 -57.97
CA GLN A 60 13.24 11.34 -59.02
C GLN A 60 12.00 11.34 -59.92
N THR A 61 10.80 11.53 -59.38
CA THR A 61 9.55 11.60 -60.15
C THR A 61 9.55 12.80 -61.09
N VAL A 62 10.06 13.95 -60.64
CA VAL A 62 10.17 15.17 -61.47
C VAL A 62 11.27 15.02 -62.53
N GLN A 63 12.41 14.39 -62.23
CA GLN A 63 13.44 14.11 -63.24
C GLN A 63 12.98 13.11 -64.29
N ILE A 64 12.19 12.12 -63.91
CA ILE A 64 11.63 11.11 -64.82
C ILE A 64 10.56 11.75 -65.71
N ALA A 65 9.68 12.60 -65.16
CA ALA A 65 8.67 13.34 -65.92
C ALA A 65 9.25 14.36 -66.91
N LEU A 66 10.50 14.78 -66.73
CA LEU A 66 11.20 15.70 -67.64
C LEU A 66 11.90 14.98 -68.81
N LEU A 67 12.05 13.64 -68.77
CA LEU A 67 12.85 12.87 -69.73
C LEU A 67 12.07 11.78 -70.51
N GLY A 68 10.80 11.52 -70.20
CA GLY A 68 10.01 10.43 -70.80
C GLY A 68 8.99 10.85 -71.87
N GLY A 69 9.27 10.58 -73.14
CA GLY A 69 8.28 10.65 -74.22
C GLY A 69 7.56 9.31 -74.41
N ASP A 70 6.22 9.35 -74.46
CA ASP A 70 5.20 8.37 -74.94
C ASP A 70 5.28 6.87 -74.55
N SER A 71 6.37 6.41 -73.97
CA SER A 71 6.54 5.05 -73.41
C SER A 71 6.23 4.99 -71.90
N GLU A 72 6.05 6.15 -71.27
CA GLU A 72 5.84 6.38 -69.83
C GLU A 72 4.40 6.10 -69.37
N HIS A 73 3.39 6.36 -70.20
CA HIS A 73 2.00 6.09 -69.85
C HIS A 73 1.69 4.60 -69.65
N GLN A 74 2.48 3.70 -70.27
CA GLN A 74 2.33 2.27 -70.07
C GLN A 74 3.03 1.81 -68.78
N ALA A 75 4.27 2.24 -68.56
CA ALA A 75 5.05 1.90 -67.36
C ALA A 75 4.43 2.46 -66.06
N ALA A 76 3.94 3.71 -66.07
CA ALA A 76 3.25 4.30 -64.93
C ALA A 76 1.94 3.59 -64.57
N ARG A 77 1.20 3.09 -65.58
CA ARG A 77 -0.02 2.29 -65.37
C ARG A 77 0.28 0.91 -64.80
N ASP A 78 1.37 0.27 -65.24
CA ASP A 78 1.78 -1.02 -64.71
C ASP A 78 2.25 -0.91 -63.25
N ILE A 79 2.94 0.18 -62.91
CA ILE A 79 3.33 0.48 -61.52
C ILE A 79 2.11 0.73 -60.64
N ASP A 80 1.14 1.57 -61.05
CA ASP A 80 -0.09 1.83 -60.28
C ASP A 80 -0.90 0.54 -60.04
N ASN A 81 -1.03 -0.32 -61.06
CA ASN A 81 -1.70 -1.61 -60.92
C ASN A 81 -0.95 -2.56 -59.97
N SER A 82 0.38 -2.55 -59.99
CA SER A 82 1.19 -3.37 -59.08
C SER A 82 1.05 -2.91 -57.63
N ILE A 83 1.07 -1.59 -57.38
CA ILE A 83 0.94 -0.99 -56.05
C ILE A 83 -0.47 -1.25 -55.51
N ARG A 84 -1.52 -1.08 -56.34
CA ARG A 84 -2.89 -1.40 -55.93
C ARG A 84 -3.06 -2.88 -55.56
N ARG A 85 -2.46 -3.79 -56.35
CA ARG A 85 -2.49 -5.22 -56.02
C ARG A 85 -1.74 -5.51 -54.72
N GLN A 86 -0.56 -4.93 -54.53
CA GLN A 86 0.21 -5.08 -53.29
C GLN A 86 -0.55 -4.51 -52.08
N LEU A 87 -1.23 -3.38 -52.24
CA LEU A 87 -2.01 -2.75 -51.17
C LEU A 87 -3.23 -3.61 -50.79
N ILE A 88 -3.90 -4.21 -51.78
CA ILE A 88 -5.01 -5.15 -51.53
C ILE A 88 -4.50 -6.42 -50.83
N ASP A 89 -3.37 -6.98 -51.27
CA ASP A 89 -2.78 -8.18 -50.65
C ASP A 89 -2.30 -7.89 -49.22
N GLN A 90 -1.69 -6.72 -48.98
CA GLN A 90 -1.32 -6.27 -47.65
C GLN A 90 -2.52 -6.02 -46.75
N ASP A 91 -3.57 -5.35 -47.25
CA ASP A 91 -4.82 -5.12 -46.49
C ASP A 91 -5.49 -6.45 -46.13
N GLN A 92 -5.48 -7.43 -47.03
CA GLN A 92 -6.01 -8.76 -46.76
C GLN A 92 -5.19 -9.50 -45.69
N ARG A 93 -3.85 -9.45 -45.75
CA ARG A 93 -2.98 -10.03 -44.71
C ARG A 93 -3.14 -9.33 -43.37
N GLN A 94 -3.29 -8.02 -43.36
CA GLN A 94 -3.55 -7.25 -42.14
C GLN A 94 -4.90 -7.62 -41.52
N LYS A 95 -5.96 -7.75 -42.33
CA LYS A 95 -7.26 -8.21 -41.85
C LYS A 95 -7.20 -9.60 -41.25
N GLN A 96 -6.46 -10.52 -41.88
CA GLN A 96 -6.24 -11.87 -41.33
C GLN A 96 -5.48 -11.81 -40.01
N GLY A 97 -4.39 -11.04 -39.93
CA GLY A 97 -3.63 -10.86 -38.69
C GLY A 97 -4.46 -10.24 -37.56
N ILE A 98 -5.33 -9.27 -37.86
CA ILE A 98 -6.24 -8.67 -36.87
C ILE A 98 -7.25 -9.71 -36.37
N GLN A 99 -7.80 -10.55 -37.24
CA GLN A 99 -8.74 -11.61 -36.85
C GLN A 99 -8.07 -12.66 -35.97
N GLU A 100 -6.84 -13.06 -36.28
CA GLU A 100 -6.06 -13.98 -35.45
C GLU A 100 -5.78 -13.39 -34.07
N ILE A 101 -5.37 -12.13 -34.00
CA ILE A 101 -5.14 -11.42 -32.73
C ILE A 101 -6.45 -11.32 -31.93
N GLN A 102 -7.58 -11.02 -32.59
CA GLN A 102 -8.88 -10.98 -31.91
C GLN A 102 -9.27 -12.34 -31.33
N ALA A 103 -9.06 -13.43 -32.08
CA ALA A 103 -9.36 -14.78 -31.60
C ALA A 103 -8.47 -15.17 -30.39
N ILE A 104 -7.18 -14.84 -30.42
CA ILE A 104 -6.27 -15.08 -29.29
C ILE A 104 -6.67 -14.24 -28.09
N LEU A 105 -7.00 -12.97 -28.30
CA LEU A 105 -7.41 -12.07 -27.21
C LEU A 105 -8.70 -12.56 -26.55
N ASP A 106 -9.68 -13.03 -27.34
CA ASP A 106 -10.93 -13.57 -26.82
C ASP A 106 -10.71 -14.85 -25.99
N ASP A 107 -9.84 -15.77 -26.45
CA ASP A 107 -9.51 -16.99 -25.68
C ASP A 107 -8.78 -16.66 -24.36
N ILE A 108 -7.82 -15.73 -24.39
CA ILE A 108 -7.09 -15.31 -23.18
C ILE A 108 -8.05 -14.64 -22.19
N LEU A 109 -8.86 -13.69 -22.65
CA LEU A 109 -9.82 -12.99 -21.80
C LEU A 109 -10.84 -13.96 -21.22
N HIS A 110 -11.37 -14.87 -22.03
CA HIS A 110 -12.34 -15.85 -21.56
C HIS A 110 -11.73 -16.75 -20.47
N ARG A 111 -10.51 -17.25 -20.69
CA ARG A 111 -9.82 -18.09 -19.71
C ARG A 111 -9.51 -17.35 -18.43
N GLU A 112 -8.98 -16.13 -18.51
CA GLU A 112 -8.64 -15.31 -17.35
C GLU A 112 -9.89 -14.94 -16.54
N VAL A 113 -10.99 -14.58 -17.21
CA VAL A 113 -12.27 -14.30 -16.55
C VAL A 113 -12.81 -15.54 -15.84
N VAL A 114 -12.75 -16.71 -16.49
CA VAL A 114 -13.20 -17.97 -15.87
C VAL A 114 -12.34 -18.34 -14.67
N GLU A 115 -11.02 -18.20 -14.75
CA GLU A 115 -10.11 -18.46 -13.64
C GLU A 115 -10.33 -17.50 -12.47
N MET A 116 -10.51 -16.20 -12.76
CA MET A 116 -10.80 -15.19 -11.75
C MET A 116 -12.14 -15.45 -11.06
N LEU A 117 -13.20 -15.75 -11.82
CA LEU A 117 -14.52 -16.07 -11.28
C LEU A 117 -14.49 -17.36 -10.44
N LYS A 118 -13.74 -18.37 -10.89
CA LYS A 118 -13.55 -19.60 -10.13
C LYS A 118 -12.86 -19.33 -8.81
N LYS A 119 -11.77 -18.57 -8.81
CA LYS A 119 -11.04 -18.20 -7.60
C LYS A 119 -11.93 -17.39 -6.65
N GLN A 120 -12.67 -16.42 -7.17
CA GLN A 120 -13.62 -15.63 -6.37
C GLN A 120 -14.69 -16.52 -5.73
N ALA A 121 -15.25 -17.46 -6.48
CA ALA A 121 -16.24 -18.40 -5.96
C ALA A 121 -15.65 -19.33 -4.90
N GLU A 122 -14.41 -19.82 -5.09
CA GLU A 122 -13.69 -20.61 -4.09
C GLU A 122 -13.45 -19.82 -2.80
N ASP A 123 -13.01 -18.57 -2.91
CA ASP A 123 -12.79 -17.67 -1.76
C ASP A 123 -14.11 -17.37 -1.02
N ASP A 124 -15.21 -17.14 -1.75
CA ASP A 124 -16.51 -16.87 -1.16
C ASP A 124 -17.11 -18.12 -0.49
N ILE A 125 -16.94 -19.30 -1.09
CA ILE A 125 -17.31 -20.58 -0.46
C ILE A 125 -16.48 -20.84 0.79
N ALA A 126 -15.16 -20.57 0.76
CA ALA A 126 -14.29 -20.75 1.92
C ALA A 126 -14.74 -19.88 3.10
N ARG A 127 -15.07 -18.60 2.85
CA ARG A 127 -15.60 -17.70 3.89
C ARG A 127 -16.93 -18.19 4.45
N GLU A 128 -17.86 -18.63 3.60
CA GLU A 128 -19.15 -19.15 4.07
C GLU A 128 -18.97 -20.42 4.92
N ILE A 129 -18.05 -21.30 4.53
CA ILE A 129 -17.70 -22.49 5.33
C ILE A 129 -17.11 -22.08 6.69
N GLU A 130 -16.19 -21.12 6.73
CA GLU A 130 -15.62 -20.61 7.99
C GLU A 130 -16.72 -20.08 8.92
N ASP A 131 -17.66 -19.29 8.38
CA ASP A 131 -18.79 -18.76 9.14
C ASP A 131 -19.73 -19.86 9.65
N LEU A 132 -20.03 -20.86 8.81
CA LEU A 132 -20.88 -22.00 9.20
C LEU A 132 -20.20 -22.86 10.26
N VAL A 133 -18.90 -23.12 10.12
CA VAL A 133 -18.11 -23.86 11.10
C VAL A 133 -18.07 -23.10 12.42
N ALA A 134 -17.81 -21.79 12.40
CA ALA A 134 -17.80 -20.96 13.60
C ALA A 134 -19.15 -21.01 14.35
N LYS A 135 -20.27 -20.89 13.63
CA LYS A 135 -21.63 -21.01 14.20
C LYS A 135 -21.87 -22.40 14.80
N GLN A 136 -21.53 -23.46 14.06
CA GLN A 136 -21.75 -24.82 14.54
C GLN A 136 -20.87 -25.16 15.73
N VAL A 137 -19.61 -24.70 15.73
CA VAL A 137 -18.69 -24.86 16.86
C VAL A 137 -19.23 -24.12 18.08
N ALA A 138 -19.74 -22.89 17.95
CA ALA A 138 -20.34 -22.17 19.06
C ALA A 138 -21.51 -22.94 19.70
N ILE A 139 -22.42 -23.50 18.89
CA ILE A 139 -23.55 -24.31 19.37
C ILE A 139 -23.06 -25.59 20.06
N CYS A 140 -22.09 -26.28 19.48
CA CYS A 140 -21.50 -27.48 20.06
C CYS A 140 -20.78 -27.18 21.39
N LEU A 141 -20.06 -26.06 21.48
CA LEU A 141 -19.40 -25.63 22.70
C LEU A 141 -20.41 -25.30 23.80
N GLU A 142 -21.50 -24.59 23.48
CA GLU A 142 -22.57 -24.29 24.44
C GLU A 142 -23.28 -25.56 24.95
N THR A 143 -23.49 -26.55 24.06
CA THR A 143 -24.17 -27.80 24.42
C THR A 143 -23.28 -28.74 25.23
N HIS A 144 -21.99 -28.83 24.90
CA HIS A 144 -21.09 -29.83 25.47
C HIS A 144 -20.16 -29.30 26.56
N ILE A 145 -19.90 -28.00 26.61
CA ILE A 145 -19.04 -27.38 27.61
C ILE A 145 -19.89 -26.49 28.51
N PRO A 146 -20.11 -26.90 29.77
CA PRO A 146 -20.77 -26.07 30.77
C PRO A 146 -20.19 -24.64 30.83
N PRO A 147 -21.02 -23.60 30.96
CA PRO A 147 -20.57 -22.21 30.92
C PRO A 147 -19.53 -21.90 32.01
N ASN A 148 -19.60 -22.58 33.16
CA ASN A 148 -18.62 -22.43 34.24
C ASN A 148 -17.20 -22.85 33.82
N LEU A 149 -17.05 -23.86 32.96
CA LEU A 149 -15.73 -24.27 32.47
C LEU A 149 -15.21 -23.29 31.40
N GLN A 150 -16.10 -22.69 30.60
CA GLN A 150 -15.70 -21.67 29.63
C GLN A 150 -15.18 -20.42 30.35
N GLU A 151 -15.85 -19.99 31.42
CA GLU A 151 -15.40 -18.89 32.28
C GLU A 151 -14.06 -19.22 32.97
N GLU A 152 -13.89 -20.45 33.44
CA GLU A 152 -12.63 -20.89 34.04
C GLU A 152 -11.47 -20.88 33.02
N ILE A 153 -11.69 -21.39 31.81
CA ILE A 153 -10.69 -21.35 30.73
C ILE A 153 -10.34 -19.91 30.37
N ALA A 154 -11.33 -19.03 30.23
CA ALA A 154 -11.10 -17.62 29.95
C ALA A 154 -10.31 -16.94 31.08
N GLY A 155 -10.61 -17.28 32.33
CA GLY A 155 -9.85 -16.82 33.49
C GLY A 155 -8.40 -17.30 33.47
N GLN A 156 -8.17 -18.59 33.21
CA GLN A 156 -6.84 -19.19 33.12
C GLN A 156 -6.03 -18.64 31.95
N GLN A 157 -6.66 -18.41 30.79
CA GLN A 157 -6.00 -17.77 29.65
C GLN A 157 -5.51 -16.37 30.00
N LYS A 158 -6.36 -15.58 30.66
CA LYS A 158 -6.00 -14.24 31.13
C LYS A 158 -4.85 -14.29 32.14
N GLU A 159 -4.86 -15.25 33.06
CA GLU A 159 -3.77 -15.46 34.02
C GLU A 159 -2.47 -15.85 33.30
N LEU A 160 -2.53 -16.74 32.30
CA LEU A 160 -1.37 -17.12 31.49
C LEU A 160 -0.81 -15.93 30.70
N GLU A 161 -1.66 -15.08 30.11
CA GLU A 161 -1.23 -13.85 29.44
C GLU A 161 -0.54 -12.88 30.40
N GLU A 162 -1.03 -12.76 31.63
CA GLU A 162 -0.41 -11.97 32.69
C GLU A 162 0.96 -12.53 33.07
N VAL A 163 1.05 -13.85 33.31
CA VAL A 163 2.32 -14.53 33.63
C VAL A 163 3.32 -14.42 32.49
N GLN A 164 2.91 -14.65 31.25
CA GLN A 164 3.76 -14.53 30.06
C GLN A 164 4.31 -13.12 29.91
N ARG A 165 3.47 -12.11 30.17
CA ARG A 165 3.88 -10.71 30.15
C ARG A 165 4.86 -10.37 31.28
N HIS A 166 4.63 -10.88 32.49
CA HIS A 166 5.56 -10.72 33.59
C HIS A 166 6.91 -11.39 33.32
N LEU A 167 6.88 -12.57 32.70
CA LEU A 167 8.08 -13.29 32.28
C LEU A 167 8.85 -12.49 31.24
N HIS A 168 8.18 -12.06 30.17
CA HIS A 168 8.76 -11.21 29.13
C HIS A 168 9.36 -9.94 29.72
N ASN A 169 8.62 -9.23 30.57
CA ASN A 169 9.10 -8.01 31.22
C ASN A 169 10.32 -8.26 32.11
N SER A 170 10.38 -9.41 32.79
CA SER A 170 11.52 -9.80 33.60
C SER A 170 12.74 -10.15 32.75
N GLU A 171 12.53 -10.80 31.61
CA GLU A 171 13.57 -11.11 30.62
C GLU A 171 14.09 -9.84 29.94
N SER A 172 13.20 -8.95 29.49
CA SER A 172 13.54 -7.63 28.95
C SER A 172 14.37 -6.83 29.95
N ARG A 173 13.99 -6.79 31.24
CA ARG A 173 14.77 -6.13 32.29
C ARG A 173 16.15 -6.75 32.47
N ARG A 174 16.25 -8.09 32.43
CA ARG A 174 17.54 -8.78 32.53
C ARG A 174 18.43 -8.46 31.34
N SER A 175 17.88 -8.47 30.13
CA SER A 175 18.59 -8.12 28.89
C SER A 175 19.05 -6.66 28.92
N ASN A 176 18.16 -5.74 29.28
CA ASN A 176 18.45 -4.32 29.40
C ASN A 176 19.52 -4.04 30.48
N GLY A 177 19.52 -4.79 31.58
CA GLY A 177 20.54 -4.70 32.62
C GLY A 177 21.92 -5.22 32.21
N ALA A 178 22.01 -6.03 31.14
CA ALA A 178 23.27 -6.48 30.56
C ALA A 178 23.90 -5.42 29.63
N LEU A 179 23.14 -4.40 29.21
CA LEU A 179 23.63 -3.34 28.33
C LEU A 179 24.70 -2.49 29.04
N ARG A 180 25.90 -2.45 28.45
CA ARG A 180 27.07 -1.71 28.98
C ARG A 180 27.27 -0.39 28.27
N SER A 181 28.06 0.49 28.88
CA SER A 181 28.30 1.88 28.41
C SER A 181 28.96 1.94 27.03
N ASN A 182 29.57 0.83 26.61
CA ASN A 182 30.29 0.74 25.34
C ASN A 182 29.38 0.33 24.18
N HIS A 183 28.11 0.00 24.45
CA HIS A 183 27.12 -0.47 23.49
C HIS A 183 25.83 0.35 23.58
N GLU A 184 25.92 1.67 23.42
CA GLU A 184 24.76 2.59 23.51
C GLU A 184 23.79 2.46 22.32
N ASP A 185 24.27 1.90 21.20
CA ASP A 185 23.48 1.67 19.98
C ASP A 185 22.71 0.34 20.02
N ASP A 186 22.96 -0.53 21.00
CA ASP A 186 22.25 -1.79 21.17
C ASP A 186 20.77 -1.53 21.50
N GLY A 187 19.90 -2.34 20.89
CA GLY A 187 18.45 -2.20 21.02
C GLY A 187 17.97 -2.43 22.46
N LEU A 188 17.13 -1.53 22.95
CA LEU A 188 16.48 -1.67 24.24
C LEU A 188 15.28 -2.62 24.11
N GLN A 189 15.22 -3.66 24.93
CA GLN A 189 14.10 -4.58 24.95
C GLN A 189 12.87 -3.92 25.57
N VAL A 190 11.74 -4.09 24.89
CA VAL A 190 10.48 -3.45 25.24
C VAL A 190 9.89 -4.09 26.49
N ILE A 191 9.26 -3.26 27.32
CA ILE A 191 8.49 -3.70 28.48
C ILE A 191 7.02 -3.44 28.21
N TYR A 192 6.18 -4.45 28.34
CA TYR A 192 4.74 -4.31 28.21
C TYR A 192 4.13 -3.70 29.47
N LYS A 193 3.08 -2.91 29.27
CA LYS A 193 2.26 -2.34 30.35
C LYS A 193 1.28 -3.37 30.95
N THR A 194 0.53 -2.94 31.96
CA THR A 194 -0.55 -3.71 32.61
C THR A 194 -1.74 -4.02 31.68
N ASP A 195 -1.90 -3.29 30.58
CA ASP A 195 -2.88 -3.55 29.52
C ASP A 195 -2.32 -4.45 28.39
N GLY A 196 -1.00 -4.66 28.34
CA GLY A 196 -0.33 -5.46 27.30
C GLY A 196 0.11 -4.63 26.10
N SER A 197 -0.18 -3.33 26.09
CA SER A 197 0.27 -2.42 25.04
C SER A 197 1.72 -1.98 25.26
N VAL A 198 2.34 -1.53 24.17
CA VAL A 198 3.65 -0.88 24.16
C VAL A 198 3.42 0.62 24.04
N PRO A 199 4.11 1.47 24.80
CA PRO A 199 4.05 2.92 24.60
C PRO A 199 4.52 3.33 23.21
N ASP A 200 3.80 4.23 22.55
CA ASP A 200 4.20 4.79 21.25
C ASP A 200 5.55 5.52 21.31
N ASN A 201 5.85 6.11 22.47
CA ASN A 201 7.08 6.88 22.71
C ASN A 201 8.22 6.04 23.30
N PHE A 202 8.17 4.71 23.19
CA PHE A 202 9.23 3.86 23.75
C PHE A 202 10.56 4.05 23.00
N PRO A 203 11.68 4.31 23.69
CA PRO A 203 12.96 4.52 23.02
C PRO A 203 13.53 3.20 22.49
N SER A 204 14.01 3.22 21.23
CA SER A 204 14.57 2.03 20.57
C SER A 204 15.95 1.63 21.08
N ASN A 205 16.74 2.56 21.62
CA ASN A 205 18.08 2.32 22.16
C ASN A 205 18.39 3.26 23.34
N LEU A 206 19.51 3.00 24.04
CA LEU A 206 19.93 3.79 25.20
C LEU A 206 20.20 5.26 24.82
N LYS A 207 20.76 5.50 23.64
CA LYS A 207 20.99 6.85 23.13
C LYS A 207 19.70 7.65 22.98
N ALA A 208 18.67 7.06 22.37
CA ALA A 208 17.34 7.65 22.23
C ALA A 208 16.74 7.94 23.61
N LEU A 209 16.85 6.99 24.54
CA LEU A 209 16.38 7.15 25.92
C LEU A 209 17.03 8.36 26.61
N PHE A 210 18.34 8.55 26.50
CA PHE A 210 19.03 9.70 27.11
C PHE A 210 18.73 11.04 26.41
N SER A 211 18.46 10.99 25.10
CA SER A 211 18.12 12.15 24.29
C SER A 211 16.68 12.63 24.45
N MET A 212 15.81 11.86 25.12
CA MET A 212 14.42 12.25 25.39
C MET A 212 14.31 13.58 26.14
N ASP A 213 13.31 14.38 25.82
CA ASP A 213 13.00 15.62 26.52
C ASP A 213 12.26 15.35 27.85
N ALA A 214 12.09 16.41 28.64
CA ALA A 214 11.43 16.32 29.95
C ALA A 214 9.93 15.98 29.83
N ALA A 215 9.27 16.34 28.72
CA ALA A 215 7.84 16.08 28.54
C ALA A 215 7.61 14.62 28.11
N THR A 216 8.39 14.09 27.17
CA THR A 216 8.27 12.68 26.75
C THR A 216 8.66 11.70 27.87
N SER A 217 9.72 11.98 28.62
CA SER A 217 10.10 11.15 29.79
C SER A 217 9.02 11.15 30.89
N ARG A 218 8.34 12.28 31.10
CA ARG A 218 7.19 12.38 32.00
C ARG A 218 5.99 11.59 31.48
N ALA A 219 5.68 11.71 30.19
CA ALA A 219 4.59 10.99 29.56
C ALA A 219 4.78 9.48 29.72
N LEU A 220 5.98 8.95 29.45
CA LEU A 220 6.29 7.53 29.66
C LEU A 220 6.14 7.09 31.12
N MET A 221 6.56 7.92 32.08
CA MET A 221 6.37 7.58 33.49
C MET A 221 4.90 7.46 33.89
N VAL A 222 4.05 8.35 33.37
CA VAL A 222 2.60 8.30 33.59
C VAL A 222 2.00 7.06 32.92
N GLU A 223 2.44 6.76 31.70
CA GLU A 223 1.95 5.65 30.90
C GLU A 223 2.30 4.28 31.49
N TYR A 224 3.44 4.18 32.18
CA TYR A 224 3.84 3.00 32.96
C TYR A 224 3.37 3.05 34.43
N GLU A 225 2.56 4.04 34.81
CA GLU A 225 2.03 4.24 36.16
C GLU A 225 3.12 4.25 37.25
N LEU A 226 4.29 4.78 36.91
CA LEU A 226 5.42 4.86 37.85
C LEU A 226 5.17 5.94 38.91
N ARG A 227 5.45 5.60 40.16
CA ARG A 227 5.38 6.55 41.29
C ARG A 227 6.45 7.65 41.16
N ASP A 228 6.17 8.80 41.76
CA ASP A 228 7.09 9.93 41.94
C ASP A 228 7.48 10.69 40.65
N VAL A 229 6.51 10.94 39.77
CA VAL A 229 6.69 11.79 38.60
C VAL A 229 7.12 13.20 39.03
N SER A 230 8.28 13.65 38.55
CA SER A 230 8.88 14.94 38.88
C SER A 230 8.95 15.86 37.66
N ASP A 231 9.19 17.15 37.89
CA ASP A 231 9.49 18.09 36.81
C ASP A 231 10.94 17.96 36.29
N SER A 232 11.83 17.33 37.06
CA SER A 232 13.21 17.10 36.65
C SER A 232 13.32 15.89 35.73
N LYS A 233 13.82 16.13 34.50
CA LYS A 233 14.16 15.10 33.50
C LYS A 233 15.04 14.00 34.10
N GLU A 234 16.07 14.37 34.87
CA GLU A 234 17.06 13.44 35.40
C GLU A 234 16.44 12.51 36.45
N ARG A 235 15.56 13.03 37.31
CA ARG A 235 14.85 12.21 38.30
C ARG A 235 13.91 11.21 37.61
N ASN A 236 13.20 11.65 36.58
CA ASN A 236 12.31 10.80 35.79
C ASN A 236 13.08 9.72 35.03
N LEU A 237 14.18 10.10 34.37
CA LEU A 237 15.04 9.15 33.65
C LEU A 237 15.68 8.14 34.60
N ASN A 238 16.19 8.55 35.76
CA ASN A 238 16.76 7.61 36.74
C ASN A 238 15.73 6.58 37.20
N ARG A 239 14.47 6.99 37.39
CA ARG A 239 13.40 6.08 37.75
C ARG A 239 13.02 5.14 36.60
N LEU A 240 12.98 5.66 35.38
CA LEU A 240 12.71 4.87 34.18
C LEU A 240 13.83 3.86 33.91
N LEU A 241 15.10 4.25 34.04
CA LEU A 241 16.27 3.37 33.93
C LEU A 241 16.19 2.24 34.96
N GLN A 242 15.85 2.55 36.21
CA GLN A 242 15.64 1.55 37.26
C GLN A 242 14.49 0.59 36.91
N PHE A 243 13.37 1.10 36.39
CA PHE A 243 12.23 0.28 35.97
C PHE A 243 12.56 -0.63 34.78
N LEU A 244 13.34 -0.12 33.82
CA LEU A 244 13.83 -0.86 32.66
C LEU A 244 14.92 -1.88 33.00
N GLY A 245 15.46 -1.85 34.22
CA GLY A 245 16.52 -2.74 34.68
C GLY A 245 17.93 -2.30 34.29
N VAL A 246 18.09 -1.10 33.74
CA VAL A 246 19.38 -0.60 33.26
C VAL A 246 20.20 -0.03 34.42
N LYS A 247 21.46 -0.43 34.56
CA LYS A 247 22.37 -0.03 35.64
C LYS A 247 23.08 1.31 35.38
N TYR A 248 22.32 2.38 35.16
CA TYR A 248 22.86 3.73 35.01
C TYR A 248 22.23 4.69 35.99
N GLN A 249 23.02 5.67 36.40
CA GLN A 249 22.54 6.82 37.14
C GLN A 249 23.00 8.11 36.45
N MET A 250 22.04 9.00 36.22
CA MET A 250 22.27 10.38 35.81
C MET A 250 22.62 11.18 37.07
N VAL A 251 23.85 11.69 37.13
CA VAL A 251 24.36 12.53 38.22
C VAL A 251 24.58 13.94 37.67
N ARG A 252 24.20 14.96 38.44
CA ARG A 252 24.53 16.36 38.10
C ARG A 252 25.89 16.68 38.70
N ASP A 253 26.88 16.95 37.85
CA ASP A 253 28.18 17.48 38.28
C ASP A 253 28.39 18.87 37.67
N GLY A 254 28.55 19.89 38.52
CA GLY A 254 28.92 21.25 38.12
C GLY A 254 28.02 21.96 37.10
N GLY A 255 26.75 21.59 36.96
CA GLY A 255 25.82 22.15 35.96
C GLY A 255 25.73 21.36 34.65
N THR A 256 26.53 20.30 34.51
CA THR A 256 26.48 19.35 33.40
C THR A 256 25.97 17.99 33.88
N THR A 257 25.07 17.38 33.12
CA THR A 257 24.52 16.05 33.44
C THR A 257 25.49 14.97 32.99
N GLN A 258 26.13 14.28 33.93
CA GLN A 258 27.08 13.20 33.68
C GLN A 258 26.43 11.83 33.89
N ARG A 259 26.77 10.88 33.02
CA ARG A 259 26.32 9.47 33.11
C ARG A 259 27.35 8.71 33.95
N VAL A 260 26.90 8.06 35.02
CA VAL A 260 27.75 7.19 35.82
C VAL A 260 27.18 5.78 35.75
N GLY A 261 27.97 4.84 35.23
CA GLY A 261 27.62 3.42 35.30
C GLY A 261 27.69 2.95 36.75
N CYS A 262 26.62 2.34 37.24
CA CYS A 262 26.66 1.69 38.55
C CYS A 262 27.31 0.32 38.40
N VAL A 263 28.40 0.10 39.14
CA VAL A 263 29.08 -1.21 39.24
C VAL A 263 28.22 -2.18 40.04
#